data_AF-A0A142YNM9-F1
#
_entry.id   AF-A0A142YNM9-F1
#
_cell.length_a   1.000
_cell.length_b   1.000
_cell.length_c   1.000
_cell.angle_alpha   90.00
_cell.angle_beta   90.00
_cell.angle_gamma   90.00
#
_symmetry.space_group_name_H-M   'P 1'
#
loop_
_entity.id
_entity.type
_entity.pdbx_description
1 polymer ?
#
loop_
_entity_poly.entity_id
_entity_poly.type
_entity_poly.pdbx_seq_one_letter_code
_entity_poly.pdbx_strand_id
1 'polypeptide(L)'
;MNRITLSSPRANLAIAALSSFLTILATVALQGCGGETPVFDQSLQHTPETLVQEFLVRYKNLPENRKALKASRSAKSATAKGEQPDVDEAGKSSRKEAAVKGQMVKESETLENVVATLEDRLGTVQGVPRAEAAKKAVELIENQSDLKAEDKQAVIERLKKLD
;
A
#
# COMPACT_ATOMS: atom_id res chain seq x y z
N MET A 1 -13.67 24.96 73.57
CA MET A 1 -13.80 26.24 72.84
C MET A 1 -13.37 26.00 71.41
N ASN A 2 -14.33 25.99 70.48
CA ASN A 2 -14.16 25.69 69.06
C ASN A 2 -13.57 26.89 68.30
N ARG A 3 -12.63 26.66 67.37
CA ARG A 3 -12.31 27.60 66.28
C ARG A 3 -12.60 26.91 64.95
N ILE A 4 -13.63 27.40 64.27
CA ILE A 4 -14.00 27.05 62.90
C ILE A 4 -13.19 27.97 61.97
N THR A 5 -12.39 27.40 61.08
CA THR A 5 -11.74 28.10 59.98
C THR A 5 -12.74 28.26 58.83
N LEU A 6 -13.14 29.50 58.56
CA LEU A 6 -13.96 29.87 57.41
C LEU A 6 -13.11 29.82 56.14
N SER A 7 -13.19 28.72 55.40
CA SER A 7 -12.68 28.61 54.03
C SER A 7 -13.64 29.32 53.08
N SER A 8 -13.17 30.38 52.41
CA SER A 8 -13.98 31.18 51.48
C SER A 8 -14.01 30.52 50.09
N PRO A 9 -15.19 30.17 49.54
CA PRO A 9 -15.32 29.45 48.26
C PRO A 9 -14.89 30.26 47.02
N ARG A 10 -14.59 31.56 47.20
CA ARG A 10 -14.16 32.46 46.11
C ARG A 10 -12.68 32.31 45.76
N ALA A 11 -11.85 31.81 46.66
CA ALA A 11 -10.41 31.62 46.40
C ALA A 11 -10.14 30.41 45.48
N ASN A 12 -10.97 29.35 45.59
CA ASN A 12 -10.80 28.13 44.79
C ASN A 12 -11.21 28.32 43.32
N LEU A 13 -12.06 29.30 43.02
CA LEU A 13 -12.56 29.55 41.66
C LEU A 13 -11.54 30.37 40.82
N ALA A 14 -10.71 31.18 41.46
CA ALA A 14 -9.66 31.95 40.79
C ALA A 14 -8.45 31.08 40.37
N ILE A 15 -8.16 30.00 41.13
CA ILE A 15 -7.04 29.09 40.83
C ILE A 15 -7.37 28.18 39.64
N ALA A 16 -8.65 27.81 39.46
CA ALA A 16 -9.07 26.97 38.33
C ALA A 16 -9.05 27.70 36.97
N ALA A 17 -9.22 29.02 36.95
CA ALA A 17 -9.27 29.80 35.70
C ALA A 17 -7.87 30.11 35.12
N LEU A 18 -6.83 30.13 35.94
CA LEU A 18 -5.46 30.41 35.49
C LEU A 18 -4.77 29.18 34.87
N SER A 19 -5.21 27.95 35.18
CA SER A 19 -4.61 26.73 34.63
C SER A 19 -5.10 26.39 33.22
N SER A 20 -6.29 26.84 32.82
CA SER A 20 -6.84 26.62 31.48
C SER A 20 -6.25 27.55 30.41
N PHE A 21 -5.64 28.67 30.79
CA PHE A 21 -4.99 29.58 29.84
C PHE A 21 -3.56 29.14 29.48
N LEU A 22 -2.86 28.46 30.41
CA LEU A 22 -1.50 27.98 30.19
C LEU A 22 -1.42 26.74 29.28
N THR A 23 -2.50 25.95 29.20
CA THR A 23 -2.57 24.75 28.34
C THR A 23 -2.79 25.09 26.87
N ILE A 24 -3.47 26.20 26.56
CA ILE A 24 -3.70 26.65 25.18
C ILE A 24 -2.42 27.21 24.54
N LEU A 25 -1.54 27.83 25.34
CA LEU A 25 -0.26 28.35 24.84
C LEU A 25 0.76 27.25 24.53
N ALA A 26 0.67 26.10 25.22
CA ALA A 26 1.56 24.96 24.97
C ALA A 26 1.24 24.20 23.67
N THR A 27 0.00 24.24 23.19
CA THR A 27 -0.36 23.57 21.92
C THR A 27 0.10 24.32 20.67
N VAL A 28 0.41 25.61 20.76
CA VAL A 28 0.90 26.39 19.60
C VAL A 28 2.41 26.20 19.39
N ALA A 29 3.16 25.92 20.47
CA ALA A 29 4.59 25.60 20.38
C ALA A 29 4.87 24.16 19.89
N LEU A 30 3.84 23.32 19.81
CA LEU A 30 3.88 21.97 19.22
C LEU A 30 3.42 21.93 17.75
N GLN A 31 3.29 23.08 17.08
CA GLN A 31 3.16 23.14 15.61
C GLN A 31 4.47 22.77 14.87
N GLY A 32 5.29 21.91 15.47
CA GLY A 32 6.54 21.37 14.92
C GLY A 32 6.51 19.87 14.61
N CYS A 33 5.34 19.24 14.56
CA CYS A 33 5.21 17.85 14.12
C CYS A 33 3.90 17.67 13.32
N GLY A 34 3.94 17.93 12.00
CA GLY A 34 2.83 17.64 11.09
C GLY A 34 2.13 18.84 10.44
N GLY A 35 2.79 20.01 10.38
CA GLY A 35 2.23 21.24 9.78
C GLY A 35 2.42 21.38 8.27
N GLU A 36 3.14 20.48 7.62
CA GLU A 36 3.15 20.41 6.16
C GLU A 36 2.17 19.31 5.77
N THR A 37 1.03 19.69 5.19
CA THR A 37 0.30 18.76 4.32
C THR A 37 1.36 18.24 3.35
N PRO A 38 1.68 16.94 3.33
CA PRO A 38 2.67 16.45 2.41
C PRO A 38 2.19 16.85 1.02
N VAL A 39 2.96 17.72 0.36
CA VAL A 39 2.78 17.98 -1.06
C VAL A 39 3.14 16.67 -1.71
N PHE A 40 2.14 15.80 -1.86
CA PHE A 40 2.29 14.53 -2.54
C PHE A 40 2.65 14.90 -3.96
N ASP A 41 3.90 14.65 -4.31
CA ASP A 41 4.41 14.94 -5.63
C ASP A 41 3.51 14.26 -6.64
N GLN A 42 2.84 15.03 -7.50
CA GLN A 42 1.95 14.50 -8.53
C GLN A 42 2.73 13.65 -9.55
N SER A 43 4.07 13.72 -9.55
CA SER A 43 4.92 12.78 -10.27
C SER A 43 4.81 11.33 -9.76
N LEU A 44 4.25 11.11 -8.56
CA LEU A 44 3.90 9.79 -8.01
C LEU A 44 2.54 9.28 -8.48
N GLN A 45 1.81 10.03 -9.30
CA GLN A 45 0.58 9.53 -9.91
C GLN A 45 0.92 8.42 -10.90
N HIS A 46 0.13 7.35 -10.86
CA HIS A 46 0.35 6.20 -11.73
C HIS A 46 0.24 6.61 -13.21
N THR A 47 1.28 6.35 -13.98
CA THR A 47 1.30 6.50 -15.43
C THR A 47 0.95 5.15 -16.08
N PRO A 48 0.56 5.11 -17.36
CA PRO A 48 0.32 3.85 -18.06
C PRO A 48 1.52 2.89 -17.98
N GLU A 49 2.74 3.43 -18.02
CA GLU A 49 3.99 2.68 -17.89
C GLU A 49 4.12 2.00 -16.51
N THR A 50 3.88 2.74 -15.42
CA THR A 50 3.98 2.17 -14.07
C THR A 50 2.86 1.16 -13.80
N LEU A 51 1.66 1.38 -14.36
CA LEU A 51 0.55 0.42 -14.30
C LEU A 51 0.87 -0.90 -15.03
N VAL A 52 1.50 -0.83 -16.22
CA VAL A 52 1.94 -2.04 -16.92
C VAL A 52 3.04 -2.76 -16.15
N GLN A 53 3.99 -2.05 -15.56
CA GLN A 53 5.02 -2.67 -14.72
C GLN A 53 4.41 -3.39 -13.51
N GLU A 54 3.46 -2.76 -12.83
CA GLU A 54 2.72 -3.39 -11.73
C GLU A 54 1.95 -4.63 -12.22
N PHE A 55 1.30 -4.55 -13.37
CA PHE A 55 0.63 -5.69 -14.00
C PHE A 55 1.60 -6.86 -14.23
N LEU A 56 2.78 -6.62 -14.80
CA LEU A 56 3.79 -7.67 -15.03
C LEU A 56 4.27 -8.31 -13.73
N VAL A 57 4.47 -7.51 -12.69
CA VAL A 57 4.83 -8.02 -11.36
C VAL A 57 3.73 -8.92 -10.81
N ARG A 58 2.46 -8.53 -10.92
CA ARG A 58 1.34 -9.36 -10.46
C ARG A 58 1.17 -10.61 -11.31
N TYR A 59 1.29 -10.50 -12.63
CA TYR A 59 1.26 -11.62 -13.58
C TYR A 59 2.31 -12.68 -13.28
N LYS A 60 3.57 -12.29 -13.06
CA LYS A 60 4.66 -13.21 -12.66
C LYS A 60 4.37 -13.89 -11.32
N ASN A 61 3.61 -13.20 -10.47
CA ASN A 61 3.18 -13.69 -9.18
C ASN A 61 1.82 -14.39 -9.23
N LEU A 62 1.23 -14.70 -10.39
CA LEU A 62 0.02 -15.54 -10.41
C LEU A 62 0.34 -16.96 -9.90
N PRO A 63 -0.59 -17.63 -9.20
CA PRO A 63 -0.37 -18.99 -8.66
C PRO A 63 0.15 -19.98 -9.70
N GLU A 64 -0.34 -19.89 -10.94
CA GLU A 64 0.07 -20.73 -12.07
C GLU A 64 1.53 -20.48 -12.50
N ASN A 65 1.96 -19.22 -12.48
CA ASN A 65 3.32 -18.81 -12.87
C ASN A 65 4.33 -18.97 -11.72
N ARG A 66 3.89 -18.88 -10.46
CA ARG A 66 4.72 -19.08 -9.26
C ARG A 66 5.28 -20.49 -9.14
N LYS A 67 4.56 -21.52 -9.58
CA LYS A 67 5.03 -22.92 -9.50
C LYS A 67 6.30 -23.13 -10.35
N ALA A 68 6.38 -22.50 -11.52
CA ALA A 68 7.57 -22.49 -12.37
C ALA A 68 8.76 -21.75 -11.72
N LEU A 69 8.48 -20.64 -11.02
CA LEU A 69 9.49 -19.84 -10.31
C LEU A 69 10.02 -20.52 -9.03
N LYS A 70 9.20 -21.31 -8.32
CA LYS A 70 9.65 -22.07 -7.15
C LYS A 70 10.61 -23.20 -7.54
N ALA A 71 10.33 -23.92 -8.64
CA ALA A 71 11.19 -24.97 -9.15
C ALA A 71 12.57 -24.45 -9.59
N SER A 72 12.64 -23.25 -10.17
CA SER A 72 13.92 -22.63 -10.56
C SER A 72 14.69 -22.03 -9.39
N ARG A 73 14.01 -21.54 -8.35
CA ARG A 73 14.65 -21.03 -7.13
C ARG A 73 15.14 -22.14 -6.19
N SER A 74 14.44 -23.26 -6.06
CA SER A 74 14.90 -24.40 -5.26
C SER A 74 16.18 -25.04 -5.82
N ALA A 75 16.39 -24.96 -7.14
CA ALA A 75 17.63 -25.38 -7.77
C ALA A 75 18.81 -24.42 -7.46
N LYS A 76 18.52 -23.14 -7.16
CA LYS A 76 19.55 -22.10 -6.92
C LYS A 76 19.79 -21.80 -5.44
N SER A 77 18.87 -22.18 -4.54
CA SER A 77 18.99 -21.97 -3.09
C SER A 77 19.60 -23.15 -2.33
N ALA A 78 20.01 -24.23 -3.02
CA ALA A 78 20.67 -25.37 -2.38
C ALA A 78 22.08 -25.04 -1.82
N THR A 79 22.62 -23.84 -2.07
CA THR A 79 23.98 -23.43 -1.69
C THR A 79 24.08 -22.32 -0.65
N ALA A 80 22.98 -21.79 -0.11
CA ALA A 80 23.04 -20.70 0.86
C ALA A 80 22.10 -20.93 2.06
N LYS A 81 22.48 -21.85 2.95
CA LYS A 81 21.87 -22.00 4.27
C LYS A 81 22.71 -21.21 5.28
N GLY A 82 22.51 -19.90 5.32
CA GLY A 82 23.05 -19.03 6.36
C GLY A 82 22.06 -18.93 7.51
N GLU A 83 22.51 -19.29 8.71
CA GLU A 83 21.78 -19.25 9.98
C GLU A 83 21.21 -17.84 10.26
N GLN A 84 19.89 -17.73 10.44
CA GLN A 84 19.27 -16.50 10.96
C GLN A 84 18.86 -16.70 12.42
N PRO A 85 19.05 -15.68 13.28
CA PRO A 85 18.76 -15.79 14.71
C PRO A 85 17.26 -15.91 15.00
N ASP A 86 16.94 -16.72 16.00
CA ASP A 86 15.59 -17.01 16.48
C ASP A 86 14.92 -15.73 17.00
N VAL A 87 13.76 -15.40 16.43
CA VAL A 87 13.00 -14.18 16.78
C VAL A 87 11.92 -14.55 17.79
N ASP A 88 11.78 -13.76 18.85
CA ASP A 88 10.85 -13.93 19.98
C ASP A 88 9.43 -14.38 19.59
N GLU A 89 8.89 -15.32 20.37
CA GLU A 89 7.64 -16.04 20.08
C GLU A 89 6.38 -15.15 20.05
N ALA A 90 6.38 -14.00 20.73
CA ALA A 90 5.23 -13.10 20.79
C ALA A 90 4.93 -12.37 19.46
N GLY A 91 5.91 -12.22 18.57
CA GLY A 91 5.73 -11.64 17.23
C GLY A 91 5.33 -12.66 16.16
N LYS A 92 5.34 -13.97 16.49
CA LYS A 92 5.11 -15.05 15.52
C LYS A 92 3.62 -15.23 15.19
N SER A 93 2.68 -14.98 16.10
CA SER A 93 1.24 -15.24 15.85
C SER A 93 0.57 -14.19 14.95
N SER A 94 0.78 -12.90 15.23
CA SER A 94 0.22 -11.79 14.45
C SER A 94 0.82 -11.70 13.04
N ARG A 95 2.13 -11.99 12.89
CA ARG A 95 2.75 -12.12 11.57
C ARG A 95 2.25 -13.35 10.81
N LYS A 96 1.97 -14.47 11.50
CA LYS A 96 1.39 -15.66 10.85
C LYS A 96 -0.01 -15.39 10.32
N GLU A 97 -0.90 -14.73 11.07
CA GLU A 97 -2.24 -14.41 10.57
C GLU A 97 -2.22 -13.41 9.40
N ALA A 98 -1.39 -12.37 9.47
CA ALA A 98 -1.23 -11.43 8.35
C ALA A 98 -0.61 -12.10 7.12
N ALA A 99 0.35 -13.02 7.33
CA ALA A 99 0.93 -13.81 6.27
C ALA A 99 -0.08 -14.77 5.64
N VAL A 100 -0.90 -15.46 6.45
CA VAL A 100 -1.93 -16.40 5.97
C VAL A 100 -3.01 -15.68 5.17
N LYS A 101 -3.53 -14.54 5.67
CA LYS A 101 -4.50 -13.72 4.91
C LYS A 101 -3.89 -13.19 3.61
N GLY A 102 -2.67 -12.67 3.65
CA GLY A 102 -1.96 -12.21 2.46
C GLY A 102 -1.67 -13.33 1.46
N GLN A 103 -1.49 -14.56 1.95
CA GLN A 103 -1.25 -15.74 1.13
C GLN A 103 -2.54 -16.25 0.48
N MET A 104 -3.66 -16.27 1.20
CA MET A 104 -4.98 -16.64 0.64
C MET A 104 -5.42 -15.68 -0.47
N VAL A 105 -5.29 -14.36 -0.26
CA VAL A 105 -5.62 -13.36 -1.30
C VAL A 105 -4.76 -13.54 -2.55
N LYS A 106 -3.48 -13.86 -2.36
CA LYS A 106 -2.53 -14.14 -3.43
C LYS A 106 -2.71 -15.50 -4.11
N GLU A 107 -3.47 -16.42 -3.51
CA GLU A 107 -3.84 -17.71 -4.10
C GLU A 107 -5.15 -17.61 -4.89
N SER A 108 -5.99 -16.62 -4.59
CA SER A 108 -7.22 -16.31 -5.36
C SER A 108 -7.03 -15.33 -6.52
N GLU A 109 -5.81 -14.79 -6.71
CA GLU A 109 -5.53 -13.85 -7.80
C GLU A 109 -5.44 -14.61 -9.13
N THR A 110 -6.29 -14.23 -10.09
CA THR A 110 -6.34 -14.80 -11.46
C THR A 110 -5.92 -13.77 -12.50
N LEU A 111 -5.61 -14.23 -13.72
CA LEU A 111 -5.25 -13.34 -14.82
C LEU A 111 -6.37 -12.31 -15.09
N GLU A 112 -7.62 -12.74 -15.06
CA GLU A 112 -8.79 -11.90 -15.34
C GLU A 112 -8.92 -10.76 -14.32
N ASN A 113 -8.64 -11.04 -13.04
CA ASN A 113 -8.69 -10.04 -11.97
C ASN A 113 -7.56 -9.03 -12.10
N VAL A 114 -6.36 -9.51 -12.45
CA VAL A 114 -5.18 -8.65 -12.67
C VAL A 114 -5.39 -7.75 -13.89
N VAL A 115 -5.97 -8.27 -14.97
CA VAL A 115 -6.34 -7.49 -16.15
C VAL A 115 -7.45 -6.49 -15.82
N ALA A 116 -8.52 -6.90 -15.16
CA ALA A 116 -9.60 -5.98 -14.77
C ALA A 116 -9.08 -4.83 -13.88
N THR A 117 -8.13 -5.10 -12.98
CA THR A 117 -7.49 -4.05 -12.17
C THR A 117 -6.69 -3.07 -13.03
N LEU A 118 -5.99 -3.57 -14.05
CA LEU A 118 -5.28 -2.71 -15.02
C LEU A 118 -6.28 -1.85 -15.81
N GLU A 119 -7.36 -2.44 -16.32
CA GLU A 119 -8.41 -1.74 -17.09
C GLU A 119 -9.07 -0.60 -16.31
N ASP A 120 -9.35 -0.83 -15.02
CA ASP A 120 -9.94 0.15 -14.12
C ASP A 120 -8.96 1.30 -13.87
N ARG A 121 -7.71 0.97 -13.50
CA ARG A 121 -6.71 1.99 -13.17
C ARG A 121 -6.27 2.82 -14.36
N LEU A 122 -6.24 2.25 -15.57
CA LEU A 122 -6.00 3.01 -16.81
C LEU A 122 -7.11 4.07 -17.04
N GLY A 123 -8.34 3.81 -16.60
CA GLY A 123 -9.43 4.78 -16.62
C GLY A 123 -9.31 5.89 -15.58
N THR A 124 -8.41 5.75 -14.61
CA THR A 124 -8.19 6.73 -13.52
C THR A 124 -6.92 7.57 -13.68
N VAL A 125 -6.16 7.36 -14.76
CA VAL A 125 -4.94 8.12 -15.05
C VAL A 125 -5.32 9.57 -15.30
N GLN A 126 -4.80 10.50 -14.49
CA GLN A 126 -5.10 11.92 -14.65
C GLN A 126 -4.43 12.47 -15.91
N GLY A 127 -5.15 13.30 -16.65
CA GLY A 127 -4.62 13.99 -17.83
C GLY A 127 -4.43 13.12 -19.08
N VAL A 128 -4.79 11.82 -19.03
CA VAL A 128 -4.74 10.92 -20.19
C VAL A 128 -6.12 10.28 -20.39
N PRO A 129 -6.75 10.41 -21.57
CA PRO A 129 -7.99 9.70 -21.88
C PRO A 129 -7.81 8.18 -21.74
N ARG A 130 -8.84 7.49 -21.25
CA ARG A 130 -8.80 6.04 -21.04
C ARG A 130 -8.36 5.26 -22.29
N ALA A 131 -8.87 5.63 -23.46
CA ALA A 131 -8.52 5.02 -24.74
C ALA A 131 -7.01 5.20 -25.07
N GLU A 132 -6.46 6.41 -24.84
CA GLU A 132 -5.03 6.67 -25.05
C GLU A 132 -4.15 5.92 -24.04
N ALA A 133 -4.57 5.85 -22.77
CA ALA A 133 -3.89 5.08 -21.75
C ALA A 133 -3.89 3.58 -22.09
N ALA A 134 -5.02 3.06 -22.58
CA ALA A 134 -5.15 1.67 -23.02
C ALA A 134 -4.27 1.37 -24.25
N LYS A 135 -4.21 2.27 -25.24
CA LYS A 135 -3.29 2.15 -26.39
C LYS A 135 -1.84 2.05 -25.96
N LYS A 136 -1.39 2.98 -25.10
CA LYS A 136 -0.03 2.94 -24.55
C LYS A 136 0.23 1.65 -23.79
N ALA A 137 -0.73 1.18 -22.99
CA ALA A 137 -0.60 -0.08 -22.28
C ALA A 137 -0.46 -1.28 -23.24
N VAL A 138 -1.22 -1.32 -24.34
CA VAL A 138 -1.10 -2.34 -25.40
C VAL A 138 0.30 -2.33 -26.01
N GLU A 139 0.80 -1.17 -26.44
CA GLU A 139 2.14 -1.04 -27.03
C GLU A 139 3.23 -1.53 -26.06
N LEU A 140 3.12 -1.17 -24.78
CA LEU A 140 4.07 -1.60 -23.76
C LEU A 140 4.04 -3.11 -23.56
N ILE A 141 2.84 -3.72 -23.51
CA ILE A 141 2.62 -5.15 -23.33
C ILE A 141 3.09 -5.95 -24.54
N GLU A 142 2.85 -5.47 -25.76
CA GLU A 142 3.31 -6.10 -27.01
C GLU A 142 4.84 -6.31 -27.00
N ASN A 143 5.58 -5.38 -26.40
CA ASN A 143 7.04 -5.44 -26.30
C ASN A 143 7.58 -6.33 -25.15
N GLN A 144 6.74 -6.87 -24.26
CA GLN A 144 7.20 -7.66 -23.11
C GLN A 144 7.40 -9.14 -23.47
N SER A 145 8.61 -9.66 -23.34
CA SER A 145 8.90 -11.10 -23.52
C SER A 145 8.50 -11.96 -22.32
N ASP A 146 8.19 -11.34 -21.18
CA ASP A 146 7.89 -12.02 -19.92
C ASP A 146 6.48 -12.63 -19.82
N LEU A 147 5.63 -12.39 -20.82
CA LEU A 147 4.26 -12.91 -20.90
C LEU A 147 4.20 -14.10 -21.86
N LYS A 148 3.41 -15.13 -21.50
CA LYS A 148 3.04 -16.18 -22.45
C LYS A 148 2.28 -15.58 -23.64
N ALA A 149 2.48 -16.12 -24.83
CA ALA A 149 1.88 -15.59 -26.06
C ALA A 149 0.33 -15.54 -25.99
N GLU A 150 -0.29 -16.61 -25.47
CA GLU A 150 -1.74 -16.72 -25.29
C GLU A 150 -2.26 -15.64 -24.33
N ASP A 151 -1.66 -15.52 -23.14
CA ASP A 151 -2.04 -14.53 -22.13
C ASP A 151 -1.84 -13.09 -22.66
N LYS A 152 -0.72 -12.84 -23.34
CA LYS A 152 -0.44 -11.55 -23.96
C LYS A 152 -1.55 -11.17 -24.94
N GLN A 153 -1.93 -12.08 -25.82
CA GLN A 153 -2.98 -11.82 -26.81
C GLN A 153 -4.33 -11.56 -26.12
N ALA A 154 -4.70 -12.36 -25.13
CA ALA A 154 -5.94 -12.17 -24.37
C ALA A 154 -6.01 -10.81 -23.67
N VAL A 155 -4.89 -10.36 -23.07
CA VAL A 155 -4.79 -9.05 -22.42
C VAL A 155 -4.92 -7.92 -23.44
N ILE A 156 -4.22 -8.01 -24.57
CA ILE A 156 -4.28 -7.01 -25.64
C ILE A 156 -5.69 -6.90 -26.22
N GLU A 157 -6.36 -8.02 -26.50
CA GLU A 157 -7.73 -8.03 -27.02
C GLU A 157 -8.73 -7.38 -26.04
N ARG A 158 -8.53 -7.56 -24.73
CA ARG A 158 -9.33 -6.87 -23.72
C ARG A 158 -9.05 -5.37 -23.68
N LEU A 159 -7.79 -4.95 -23.68
CA LEU A 159 -7.43 -3.53 -23.65
C LEU A 159 -7.87 -2.78 -24.92
N LYS A 160 -7.83 -3.42 -26.09
CA LYS A 160 -8.33 -2.86 -27.34
C LYS A 160 -9.85 -2.60 -27.34
N LYS A 161 -10.62 -3.24 -26.45
CA LYS A 161 -12.06 -2.96 -26.27
C LYS A 161 -12.32 -1.71 -25.41
N LEU A 162 -11.28 -1.13 -24.82
CA LEU A 162 -11.36 0.13 -24.07
C LEU A 162 -11.08 1.36 -24.93
N ASP A 163 -10.71 1.15 -26.19
CA ASP A 163 -10.55 2.21 -27.21
C ASP A 163 -11.91 2.74 -27.68
#